data_AF-A0A1A2XZG2-F1
#
_entry.id   AF-A0A1A2XZG2-F1
#
_cell.length_a   1.000
_cell.length_b   1.000
_cell.length_c   1.000
_cell.angle_alpha   90.00
_cell.angle_beta   90.00
_cell.angle_gamma   90.00
#
_symmetry.space_group_name_H-M   'P 1'
#
loop_
_entity.id
_entity.type
_entity.pdbx_description
1 polymer ?
#
loop_
_entity_poly.entity_id
_entity_poly.type
_entity_poly.pdbx_seq_one_letter_code
_entity_poly.pdbx_strand_id
1 'polypeptide(L)'
;MAAAATAAASRQAEPIINDPFGEPLVGAVGVELFARLASGEPAFADVETGWLIDFFAVRARFFDGFFPSVLSAGIRQAVIVGSGLDSRAYRLEWPAAASLTRSIDPR
;
A
#
# COMPACT_ATOMS: atom_id res chain seq x y z
N MET A 1 6.70 6.09 5.93
CA MET A 1 5.60 5.87 6.90
C MET A 1 4.42 5.10 6.33
N ALA A 2 3.59 5.66 5.43
CA ALA A 2 2.36 4.99 4.98
C ALA A 2 2.56 3.57 4.44
N ALA A 3 3.55 3.37 3.55
CA ALA A 3 3.87 2.04 3.02
C ALA A 3 4.33 1.05 4.10
N ALA A 4 5.06 1.53 5.11
CA ALA A 4 5.50 0.71 6.23
C ALA A 4 4.33 0.28 7.13
N ALA A 5 3.38 1.19 7.37
CA ALA A 5 2.15 0.87 8.10
C ALA A 5 1.26 -0.12 7.33
N THR A 6 1.13 0.03 6.00
CA THR A 6 0.42 -0.95 5.17
C THR A 6 1.12 -2.32 5.15
N ALA A 7 2.46 -2.35 5.08
CA ALA A 7 3.24 -3.58 5.18
C ALA A 7 3.03 -4.28 6.54
N ALA A 8 3.09 -3.53 7.64
CA ALA A 8 2.80 -4.04 8.98
C ALA A 8 1.37 -4.59 9.08
N ALA A 9 0.39 -3.91 8.49
CA ALA A 9 -1.00 -4.38 8.46
C ALA A 9 -1.15 -5.72 7.72
N SER A 10 -0.39 -5.95 6.64
CA SER A 10 -0.39 -7.22 5.90
C SER A 10 0.20 -8.40 6.68
N ARG A 11 0.88 -8.15 7.80
CA ARG A 11 1.45 -9.18 8.69
C ARG A 11 0.58 -9.50 9.90
N GLN A 12 -0.55 -8.80 10.09
CA GLN A 12 -1.51 -9.11 11.15
C GLN A 12 -2.08 -10.53 10.97
N ALA A 13 -2.53 -11.15 12.06
CA ALA A 13 -3.11 -12.50 12.03
C ALA A 13 -4.33 -12.60 11.10
N GLU A 14 -5.16 -11.56 11.07
CA GLU A 14 -6.35 -11.44 10.23
C GLU A 14 -6.25 -10.16 9.38
N PRO A 15 -5.40 -10.14 8.34
CA PRO A 15 -5.07 -8.90 7.64
C PRO A 15 -6.21 -8.50 6.69
N ILE A 16 -6.67 -7.25 6.78
CA ILE A 16 -7.69 -6.71 5.87
C ILE A 16 -7.14 -6.28 4.50
N ILE A 17 -5.81 -6.26 4.37
CA ILE A 17 -5.04 -5.87 3.19
C ILE A 17 -3.83 -6.80 3.03
N ASN A 18 -3.48 -7.15 1.80
CA ASN A 18 -2.28 -7.91 1.48
C ASN A 18 -1.44 -7.15 0.43
N ASP A 19 -0.33 -6.56 0.87
CA ASP A 19 0.67 -5.91 0.04
C ASP A 19 2.02 -6.63 0.15
N PRO A 20 2.28 -7.66 -0.69
CA PRO A 20 3.50 -8.45 -0.62
C PRO A 20 4.76 -7.65 -1.00
N PHE A 21 4.59 -6.47 -1.61
CA PHE A 21 5.70 -5.62 -2.03
C PHE A 21 6.03 -4.54 -0.99
N GLY A 22 5.15 -4.28 -0.03
CA GLY A 22 5.30 -3.19 0.94
C GLY A 22 6.57 -3.33 1.77
N GLU A 23 6.78 -4.48 2.41
CA GLU A 23 7.96 -4.75 3.25
C GLU A 23 9.29 -4.63 2.47
N PRO A 24 9.49 -5.32 1.33
CA PRO A 24 10.75 -5.20 0.59
C PRO A 24 10.99 -3.79 0.03
N LEU A 25 9.95 -3.09 -0.44
CA LEU A 25 10.09 -1.71 -0.93
C LEU A 25 10.48 -0.74 0.18
N VAL A 26 9.90 -0.88 1.37
CA VAL A 26 10.25 -0.04 2.53
C VAL A 26 11.66 -0.33 3.00
N GLY A 27 12.08 -1.60 3.04
CA GLY A 27 13.45 -1.98 3.37
C GLY A 27 14.46 -1.36 2.41
N ALA A 28 14.17 -1.35 1.11
CA ALA A 28 15.03 -0.75 0.10
C ALA A 28 15.19 0.77 0.21
N VAL A 29 14.27 1.49 0.87
CA VAL A 29 14.41 2.94 1.14
C VAL A 29 15.50 3.23 2.16
N GLY A 30 15.88 2.26 3.01
CA GLY A 30 17.01 2.39 3.93
C GLY A 30 16.78 3.24 5.18
N VAL A 31 15.52 3.59 5.49
CA VAL A 31 15.17 4.26 6.76
C VAL A 31 14.85 3.19 7.79
N GLU A 32 15.80 2.93 8.70
CA GLU A 32 15.76 1.86 9.71
C GLU A 32 14.43 1.83 10.48
N LEU A 33 13.94 2.99 10.94
CA LEU A 33 12.66 3.09 11.65
C LEU A 33 11.49 2.52 10.84
N PHE A 34 11.44 2.78 9.53
CA PHE A 34 10.36 2.29 8.68
C PHE A 34 10.55 0.83 8.28
N ALA A 35 11.79 0.37 8.11
CA ALA A 35 12.09 -1.04 7.86
C ALA A 35 11.62 -1.91 9.04
N ARG A 36 11.96 -1.52 10.27
CA ARG A 36 11.52 -2.19 11.51
C ARG A 36 10.00 -2.18 11.66
N LEU A 37 9.36 -1.04 11.38
CA LEU A 37 7.89 -0.96 11.35
C LEU A 37 7.29 -1.96 10.34
N ALA A 38 7.82 -1.99 9.12
CA ALA A 38 7.30 -2.87 8.07
C ALA A 38 7.48 -4.36 8.40
N SER A 39 8.57 -4.75 9.09
CA SER A 39 8.82 -6.13 9.52
C SER A 39 8.03 -6.53 10.78
N GLY A 40 7.46 -5.56 11.50
CA GLY A 40 6.66 -5.79 12.70
C GLY A 40 7.44 -5.77 14.02
N GLU A 41 8.68 -5.24 14.04
CA GLU A 41 9.49 -5.07 15.25
C GLU A 41 9.65 -3.59 15.64
N PRO A 42 9.69 -3.21 16.94
CA PRO A 42 8.65 -3.40 17.94
C PRO A 42 7.37 -2.62 17.58
N ALA A 43 6.25 -3.09 18.11
CA ALA A 43 4.91 -2.64 17.78
C ALA A 43 4.74 -1.12 17.94
N PHE A 44 4.08 -0.49 16.97
CA PHE A 44 3.41 0.82 17.13
C PHE A 44 2.37 0.83 18.27
N ALA A 45 2.25 -0.24 19.06
CA ALA A 45 1.55 -0.22 20.34
C ALA A 45 2.36 0.54 21.42
N ASP A 46 3.70 0.57 21.32
CA ASP A 46 4.58 1.24 22.29
C ASP A 46 4.71 2.75 22.06
N VAL A 47 4.17 3.26 20.95
CA VAL A 47 4.12 4.67 20.57
C VAL A 47 2.65 4.92 20.21
N GLU A 48 1.90 5.83 20.83
CA GLU A 48 0.43 6.06 20.69
C GLU A 48 -0.15 6.22 19.25
N THR A 49 0.10 5.26 18.38
CA THR A 49 0.10 5.38 16.93
C THR A 49 -0.37 4.10 16.25
N GLY A 50 -0.79 3.08 17.01
CA GLY A 50 -1.39 1.84 16.48
C GLY A 50 -2.55 2.10 15.50
N TRP A 51 -3.31 3.17 15.73
CA TRP A 51 -4.36 3.63 14.81
C TRP A 51 -3.86 3.97 13.40
N LEU A 52 -2.57 4.30 13.21
CA LEU A 52 -2.00 4.55 11.88
C LEU A 52 -1.96 3.28 11.03
N ILE A 53 -1.68 2.12 11.64
CA ILE A 53 -1.68 0.84 10.92
C ILE A 53 -3.09 0.57 10.39
N ASP A 54 -4.09 0.65 11.27
CA ASP A 54 -5.49 0.44 10.89
C ASP A 54 -5.97 1.47 9.86
N PHE A 55 -5.64 2.74 10.06
CA PHE A 55 -5.98 3.81 9.12
C PHE A 55 -5.41 3.55 7.72
N PHE A 56 -4.12 3.22 7.62
CA PHE A 56 -3.48 2.96 6.34
C PHE A 56 -3.93 1.64 5.72
N ALA A 57 -4.30 0.64 6.53
CA ALA A 57 -4.88 -0.61 6.07
C ALA A 57 -6.28 -0.38 5.46
N VAL A 58 -7.17 0.32 6.16
CA VAL A 58 -8.52 0.66 5.68
C VAL A 58 -8.44 1.52 4.42
N ARG A 59 -7.58 2.54 4.42
CA ARG A 59 -7.35 3.38 3.23
C ARG A 59 -6.88 2.54 2.05
N ALA A 60 -5.95 1.62 2.26
CA ALA A 60 -5.47 0.76 1.18
C ALA A 60 -6.57 -0.15 0.65
N ARG A 61 -7.32 -0.81 1.53
CA ARG A 61 -8.45 -1.68 1.19
C ARG A 61 -9.54 -0.94 0.41
N PHE A 62 -9.86 0.30 0.79
CA PHE A 62 -10.85 1.10 0.08
C PHE A 62 -10.47 1.30 -1.39
N PHE A 63 -9.24 1.75 -1.65
CA PHE A 63 -8.77 1.96 -3.03
C PHE A 63 -8.58 0.66 -3.81
N ASP A 64 -8.28 -0.44 -3.14
CA ASP A 64 -8.21 -1.76 -3.76
C ASP A 64 -9.57 -2.29 -4.19
N GLY A 65 -10.65 -1.91 -3.51
CA GLY A 65 -12.01 -2.16 -3.97
C GLY A 65 -12.44 -1.20 -5.08
N PHE A 66 -11.98 0.04 -5.05
CA PHE A 66 -12.29 1.06 -6.04
C PHE A 66 -11.84 0.65 -7.46
N PHE A 67 -10.58 0.27 -7.66
CA PHE A 67 -10.06 -0.03 -9.01
C PHE A 67 -10.82 -1.16 -9.73
N PRO A 68 -11.02 -2.35 -9.15
CA PRO A 68 -11.81 -3.41 -9.80
C PRO A 68 -13.24 -2.98 -10.13
N SER A 69 -13.89 -2.19 -9.26
CA SER A 69 -15.24 -1.70 -9.51
C SER A 69 -15.32 -0.81 -10.76
N VAL A 70 -14.40 0.14 -10.91
CA VAL A 70 -14.38 1.04 -12.07
C VAL A 70 -13.92 0.33 -13.35
N LEU A 71 -12.99 -0.61 -13.24
CA LEU A 71 -12.55 -1.44 -14.37
C LEU A 71 -13.69 -2.32 -14.90
N SER A 72 -14.49 -2.88 -13.99
CA SER A 72 -15.71 -3.66 -14.33
C SER A 72 -16.77 -2.78 -14.99
N ALA A 73 -16.85 -1.50 -14.64
CA ALA A 73 -17.74 -0.52 -15.27
C ALA A 73 -17.26 -0.01 -16.64
N GLY A 74 -16.17 -0.56 -17.18
CA GLY A 74 -15.68 -0.22 -18.52
C GLY A 74 -14.57 0.83 -18.57
N ILE A 75 -14.13 1.37 -17.43
CA ILE A 75 -12.97 2.28 -17.40
C ILE A 75 -11.70 1.51 -17.77
N ARG A 76 -10.84 2.12 -18.60
CA ARG A 76 -9.59 1.52 -19.11
C ARG A 76 -8.35 2.37 -18.84
N GLN A 77 -8.49 3.51 -18.19
CA GLN A 77 -7.36 4.35 -17.83
C GLN A 77 -7.49 4.78 -16.37
N ALA A 78 -6.43 4.51 -15.61
CA ALA A 78 -6.30 4.91 -14.22
C ALA A 78 -5.00 5.71 -14.04
N VAL A 79 -5.04 6.71 -13.16
CA VAL A 79 -3.87 7.50 -12.78
C VAL A 79 -3.76 7.50 -11.26
N ILE A 80 -2.60 7.08 -10.74
CA ILE A 80 -2.27 7.24 -9.32
C ILE A 80 -1.35 8.45 -9.21
N VAL A 81 -1.88 9.52 -8.64
CA VAL A 81 -1.16 10.77 -8.41
C VAL A 81 -0.40 10.69 -7.08
N GLY A 82 0.88 11.08 -7.07
CA GLY A 82 1.73 10.96 -5.89
C GLY A 82 1.96 9.50 -5.49
N SER A 83 2.19 8.63 -6.48
CA SER A 83 2.14 7.18 -6.27
C SER A 83 3.21 6.68 -5.31
N GLY A 84 4.38 7.33 -5.20
CA GLY A 84 5.45 6.92 -4.30
C GLY A 84 5.69 5.40 -4.34
N LEU A 85 5.56 4.74 -3.18
CA LEU A 85 5.71 3.29 -3.00
C LEU A 85 4.43 2.47 -3.25
N ASP A 86 3.40 3.03 -3.88
CA ASP A 86 2.18 2.31 -4.24
C ASP A 86 2.50 1.15 -5.20
N SER A 87 2.12 -0.06 -4.77
CA SER A 87 2.38 -1.33 -5.46
C SER A 87 1.18 -1.88 -6.25
N ARG A 88 0.06 -1.14 -6.36
CA ARG A 88 -1.18 -1.61 -7.02
C ARG A 88 -1.00 -2.02 -8.47
N ALA A 89 -0.06 -1.40 -9.18
CA ALA A 89 0.33 -1.79 -10.53
C ALA A 89 0.81 -3.25 -10.61
N TYR A 90 1.34 -3.79 -9.52
CA TYR A 90 1.99 -5.09 -9.45
C TYR A 90 1.16 -6.15 -8.71
N ARG A 91 0.24 -5.75 -7.82
CA ARG A 91 -0.54 -6.69 -7.00
C ARG A 91 -2.04 -6.75 -7.27
N LEU A 92 -2.60 -5.77 -8.00
CA LEU A 92 -4.00 -5.83 -8.44
C LEU A 92 -4.07 -6.43 -9.85
N GLU A 93 -5.18 -7.09 -10.15
CA GLU A 93 -5.46 -7.56 -11.51
C GLU A 93 -5.92 -6.39 -12.39
N TRP A 94 -5.26 -6.23 -13.53
CA TRP A 94 -5.59 -5.23 -14.54
C TRP A 94 -5.98 -5.94 -15.84
N PRO A 95 -7.13 -5.61 -16.45
CA PRO A 95 -7.47 -6.10 -17.78
C PRO A 95 -6.38 -5.74 -18.80
N ALA A 96 -6.13 -6.59 -19.80
CA ALA A 96 -5.09 -6.33 -20.80
C ALA A 96 -5.24 -5.00 -21.56
N ALA A 97 -6.48 -4.51 -21.72
CA ALA A 97 -6.77 -3.23 -22.35
C ALA A 97 -6.71 -2.03 -21.39
N ALA A 98 -6.44 -2.25 -20.10
CA ALA A 98 -6.33 -1.19 -19.12
C ALA A 98 -4.90 -0.63 -19.08
N SER A 99 -4.80 0.69 -18.90
CA SER A 99 -3.55 1.40 -18.67
C SER A 99 -3.57 2.03 -17.28
N LEU A 100 -2.45 1.90 -16.58
CA LEU A 100 -2.21 2.53 -15.28
C LEU A 100 -1.00 3.45 -15.39
N THR A 101 -1.23 4.75 -15.19
CA THR A 101 -0.15 5.73 -15.11
C THR A 101 0.16 6.05 -13.65
N ARG A 102 1.45 6.12 -13.33
CA ARG A 102 1.95 6.47 -12.00
C ARG A 102 2.65 7.82 -12.10
N SER A 103 2.22 8.78 -11.27
CA SER A 103 2.88 10.09 -11.17
C SER A 103 3.62 10.17 -9.84
N ILE A 104 4.91 10.48 -9.90
CA ILE A 104 5.78 10.72 -8.75
C ILE A 104 6.31 12.15 -8.88
N ASP A 105 6.26 12.92 -7.78
CA ASP A 105 6.94 14.21 -7.72
C ASP A 105 8.45 13.94 -7.74
N PRO A 106 9.21 14.46 -8.73
CA PRO A 106 10.65 14.22 -8.84
C PRO A 106 11.49 15.04 -7.85
N ARG A 107 10.86 15.91 -7.04
CA ARG A 107 11.55 16.79 -6.08
C ARG A 107 12.01 16.07 -4.82
#